data_AF-A0A6L8EXD3-F1
#
_entry.id   AF-A0A6L8EXD3-F1
#
_cell.length_a   1.000
_cell.length_b   1.000
_cell.length_c   1.000
_cell.angle_alpha   90.00
_cell.angle_beta   90.00
_cell.angle_gamma   90.00
#
_symmetry.space_group_name_H-M   'P 1'
#
loop_
_entity.id
_entity.type
_entity.pdbx_description
1 polymer ?
#
loop_
_entity_poly.entity_id
_entity_poly.type
_entity_poly.pdbx_seq_one_letter_code
_entity_poly.pdbx_strand_id
1 'polypeptide(L)'
;MNDNFINTWVPNCELGRIHSLREPIAKRREREGKSFDTSHALAQTIIKGWKTGSKKGSPVDCLVISPAFELMGRVLVNDLDEDRERSGWRYDYEYYLAFLKEALAGKQPGLGNVVLTAEDPSQEVLDIFRTPTVGYQDYTVAVIDATAFENGGTLTIDIKIGREEGEAAFYLFDGDTELSTEEEKPKDMLTWEWGEPGDTRQITHAFDRGQFFKLGVTGHWARDEPCINAFRATVSIQENSNEDTSGRLSTGLHVVLDSTQSSLEILDIFRAPGNGYQDYTVVNIDTTTFKDGGTLTTHIRVGSADAPGSFDLFDSDTELPTEGIPEALVSAWGIKPKTTTTISHRFERGEVFKLGATGDWFSKKGDMNAFYLNISVEEN
;
A
#
# COMPACT_ATOMS: atom_id res chain seq x y z
N MET A 1 1.14 -33.64 -5.83
CA MET A 1 0.09 -32.78 -5.22
C MET A 1 -0.18 -33.36 -3.85
N ASN A 2 -0.12 -32.54 -2.80
CA ASN A 2 -0.70 -32.93 -1.51
C ASN A 2 -2.13 -32.34 -1.46
N ASP A 3 -2.91 -32.72 -0.47
CA ASP A 3 -4.32 -32.28 -0.36
C ASP A 3 -4.46 -30.76 -0.07
N ASN A 4 -3.35 -30.06 0.17
CA ASN A 4 -3.33 -28.69 0.69
C ASN A 4 -2.82 -27.66 -0.35
N PHE A 5 -1.85 -28.02 -1.20
CA PHE A 5 -1.29 -27.14 -2.22
C PHE A 5 -0.51 -27.89 -3.31
N ILE A 6 -0.34 -27.21 -4.44
CA ILE A 6 0.48 -27.65 -5.57
C ILE A 6 1.82 -26.91 -5.51
N ASN A 7 2.90 -27.66 -5.29
CA ASN A 7 4.27 -27.21 -5.57
C ASN A 7 4.71 -27.88 -6.88
N THR A 8 5.03 -27.08 -7.89
CA THR A 8 5.35 -27.58 -9.22
C THR A 8 6.47 -26.78 -9.86
N TRP A 9 7.23 -27.46 -10.72
CA TRP A 9 8.26 -26.87 -11.55
C TRP A 9 7.78 -26.92 -13.00
N VAL A 10 7.58 -25.75 -13.61
CA VAL A 10 7.19 -25.70 -15.03
C VAL A 10 8.33 -25.11 -15.85
N PRO A 11 8.84 -25.84 -16.85
CA PRO A 11 9.84 -25.28 -17.76
C PRO A 11 9.28 -24.03 -18.44
N ASN A 12 9.98 -22.90 -18.30
CA ASN A 12 9.60 -21.59 -18.87
C ASN A 12 9.23 -21.63 -20.37
N CYS A 13 9.81 -22.59 -21.08
CA CYS A 13 9.61 -22.78 -22.50
C CYS A 13 8.19 -23.27 -22.82
N GLU A 14 7.62 -24.20 -22.04
CA GLU A 14 6.30 -24.80 -22.33
C GLU A 14 5.13 -23.81 -22.22
N LEU A 15 5.24 -22.81 -21.37
CA LEU A 15 4.19 -21.83 -21.16
C LEU A 15 4.45 -20.52 -21.93
N GLY A 16 5.38 -20.53 -22.89
CA GLY A 16 5.59 -19.41 -23.82
C GLY A 16 6.23 -18.16 -23.22
N ARG A 17 6.90 -18.29 -22.06
CA ARG A 17 7.57 -17.17 -21.37
C ARG A 17 8.76 -16.62 -22.17
N ILE A 18 9.53 -17.49 -22.81
CA ILE A 18 10.69 -17.10 -23.63
C ILE A 18 10.25 -16.94 -25.09
N HIS A 19 10.19 -15.71 -25.59
CA HIS A 19 9.67 -15.40 -26.93
C HIS A 19 10.40 -16.17 -28.04
N SER A 20 11.74 -16.24 -27.98
CA SER A 20 12.57 -16.95 -28.95
C SER A 20 12.35 -18.47 -29.01
N LEU A 21 11.75 -19.07 -27.96
CA LEU A 21 11.46 -20.51 -27.92
C LEU A 21 10.02 -20.84 -28.32
N ARG A 22 9.14 -19.85 -28.54
CA ARG A 22 7.73 -20.09 -28.88
C ARG A 22 7.59 -20.89 -30.18
N GLU A 23 8.27 -20.47 -31.24
CA GLU A 23 8.19 -21.14 -32.54
C GLU A 23 8.85 -22.53 -32.55
N PRO A 24 10.07 -22.75 -31.99
CA PRO A 24 10.64 -24.09 -31.82
C PRO A 24 9.72 -25.05 -31.07
N ILE A 25 9.03 -24.57 -30.03
CA ILE A 25 8.13 -25.40 -29.22
C ILE A 25 6.83 -25.69 -29.94
N ALA A 26 6.26 -24.71 -30.64
CA ALA A 26 5.10 -24.93 -31.49
C ALA A 26 5.38 -26.03 -32.52
N LYS A 27 6.52 -25.95 -33.23
CA LYS A 27 6.97 -27.00 -34.16
C LYS A 27 7.16 -28.34 -33.47
N ARG A 28 7.73 -28.37 -32.27
CA ARG A 28 7.87 -29.62 -31.50
C ARG A 28 6.51 -30.23 -31.16
N ARG A 29 5.52 -29.44 -30.76
CA ARG A 29 4.14 -29.89 -30.45
C ARG A 29 3.45 -30.48 -31.66
N GLU A 30 3.58 -29.85 -32.82
CA GLU A 30 3.05 -30.38 -34.09
C GLU A 30 3.66 -31.76 -34.42
N ARG A 31 4.97 -31.93 -34.25
CA ARG A 31 5.65 -33.21 -34.52
C ARG A 31 5.30 -34.30 -33.52
N GLU A 32 5.22 -33.97 -32.24
CA GLU A 32 5.09 -34.94 -31.15
C GLU A 32 3.63 -35.24 -30.79
N GLY A 33 2.66 -34.48 -31.32
CA GLY A 33 1.23 -34.64 -31.05
C GLY A 33 0.82 -34.38 -29.60
N LYS A 34 1.72 -33.80 -28.79
CA LYS A 34 1.48 -33.46 -27.39
C LYS A 34 1.31 -31.94 -27.29
N SER A 35 0.08 -31.46 -27.30
CA SER A 35 -0.22 -30.08 -26.95
C SER A 35 -0.28 -29.94 -25.43
N PHE A 36 0.52 -29.06 -24.86
CA PHE A 36 0.31 -28.60 -23.50
C PHE A 36 -0.88 -27.65 -23.50
N ASP A 37 -1.93 -27.98 -22.74
CA ASP A 37 -3.12 -27.14 -22.64
C ASP A 37 -2.84 -25.93 -21.76
N THR A 38 -2.51 -24.81 -22.39
CA THR A 38 -2.32 -23.54 -21.69
C THR A 38 -3.63 -22.95 -21.19
N SER A 39 -4.79 -23.42 -21.66
CA SER A 39 -6.11 -22.93 -21.21
C SER A 39 -6.55 -23.54 -19.87
N HIS A 40 -5.90 -24.62 -19.42
CA HIS A 40 -6.18 -25.22 -18.12
C HIS A 40 -5.96 -24.23 -16.98
N ALA A 41 -6.85 -24.22 -15.99
CA ALA A 41 -6.82 -23.27 -14.86
C ALA A 41 -5.45 -23.22 -14.16
N LEU A 42 -4.88 -24.38 -13.80
CA LEU A 42 -3.51 -24.45 -13.24
C LEU A 42 -2.46 -23.75 -14.12
N ALA A 43 -2.50 -23.94 -15.44
CA ALA A 43 -1.54 -23.32 -16.36
C ALA A 43 -1.71 -21.80 -16.38
N GLN A 44 -2.95 -21.31 -16.40
CA GLN A 44 -3.26 -19.89 -16.30
C GLN A 44 -2.79 -19.28 -14.97
N THR A 45 -2.97 -19.99 -13.86
CA THR A 45 -2.48 -19.55 -12.54
C THR A 45 -0.96 -19.45 -12.50
N ILE A 46 -0.25 -20.40 -13.10
CA ILE A 46 1.22 -20.38 -13.20
C ILE A 46 1.67 -19.21 -14.08
N ILE A 47 1.03 -19.00 -15.24
CA ILE A 47 1.30 -17.85 -16.12
C ILE A 47 1.03 -16.53 -15.38
N LYS A 48 -0.07 -16.43 -14.62
CA LYS A 48 -0.40 -15.26 -13.80
C LYS A 48 0.70 -15.01 -12.76
N GLY A 49 1.14 -16.06 -12.06
CA GLY A 49 2.22 -15.96 -11.07
C GLY A 49 3.54 -15.48 -11.64
N TRP A 50 3.85 -15.82 -12.89
CA TRP A 50 5.05 -15.32 -13.56
C TRP A 50 4.96 -13.87 -13.99
N LYS A 51 3.75 -13.34 -14.20
CA LYS A 51 3.48 -11.94 -14.57
C LYS A 51 3.42 -11.00 -13.36
N THR A 52 3.13 -11.51 -12.17
CA THR A 52 3.21 -10.77 -10.90
C THR A 52 4.67 -10.57 -10.48
N GLY A 53 4.98 -9.49 -9.78
CA GLY A 53 6.31 -9.21 -9.19
C GLY A 53 7.35 -8.53 -10.10
N SER A 54 8.42 -8.06 -9.46
CA SER A 54 9.42 -7.11 -9.99
C SER A 54 10.34 -7.65 -11.08
N LYS A 55 10.86 -8.87 -10.95
CA LYS A 55 11.93 -9.33 -11.85
C LYS A 55 11.44 -10.20 -13.01
N LYS A 56 11.68 -9.72 -14.24
CA LYS A 56 11.70 -10.58 -15.45
C LYS A 56 12.89 -11.54 -15.34
N GLY A 57 12.64 -12.85 -15.32
CA GLY A 57 13.64 -13.82 -15.79
C GLY A 57 14.13 -14.90 -14.85
N SER A 58 13.47 -15.19 -13.71
CA SER A 58 13.82 -16.45 -13.04
C SER A 58 13.40 -17.64 -13.93
N PRO A 59 14.31 -18.59 -14.20
CA PRO A 59 14.01 -19.81 -14.95
C PRO A 59 13.00 -20.71 -14.23
N VAL A 60 12.82 -20.48 -12.92
CA VAL A 60 12.04 -21.31 -12.00
C VAL A 60 11.45 -20.42 -10.90
N ASP A 61 10.13 -20.47 -10.73
CA ASP A 61 9.44 -19.81 -9.63
C ASP A 61 8.86 -20.90 -8.72
N CYS A 62 9.04 -20.78 -7.40
CA CYS A 62 8.30 -21.56 -6.43
C CYS A 62 6.93 -20.92 -6.24
N LEU A 63 5.88 -21.61 -6.68
CA LEU A 63 4.49 -21.16 -6.54
C LEU A 63 3.78 -22.01 -5.49
N VAL A 64 3.01 -21.38 -4.61
CA VAL A 64 2.05 -22.05 -3.74
C VAL A 64 0.69 -21.83 -4.36
N ILE A 65 0.05 -22.90 -4.85
CA ILE A 65 -1.24 -22.84 -5.53
C ILE A 65 -2.26 -23.70 -4.78
N SER A 66 -3.43 -23.16 -4.50
CA SER A 66 -4.53 -23.89 -3.84
C SER A 66 -5.11 -24.99 -4.75
N PRO A 67 -5.84 -25.98 -4.22
CA PRO A 67 -6.56 -26.95 -5.04
C PRO A 67 -7.60 -26.33 -5.99
N ALA A 68 -8.08 -25.13 -5.69
CA ALA A 68 -8.97 -24.33 -6.54
C ALA A 68 -8.23 -23.51 -7.61
N PHE A 69 -6.91 -23.71 -7.75
CA PHE A 69 -6.03 -22.98 -8.66
C PHE A 69 -5.87 -21.49 -8.34
N GLU A 70 -5.96 -21.10 -7.06
CA GLU A 70 -5.64 -19.75 -6.62
C GLU A 70 -4.14 -19.65 -6.31
N LEU A 71 -3.50 -18.57 -6.74
CA LEU A 71 -2.09 -18.33 -6.42
C LEU A 71 -1.97 -17.73 -5.02
N MET A 72 -1.39 -18.48 -4.10
CA MET A 72 -1.32 -18.17 -2.67
C MET A 72 0.04 -17.61 -2.23
N GLY A 73 1.07 -17.74 -3.06
CA GLY A 73 2.41 -17.22 -2.76
C GLY A 73 3.38 -17.51 -3.90
N ARG A 74 4.43 -16.69 -3.99
CA ARG A 74 5.51 -16.88 -4.96
C ARG A 74 6.84 -16.50 -4.35
N VAL A 75 7.87 -17.27 -4.65
CA VAL A 75 9.26 -16.86 -4.45
C VAL A 75 10.08 -17.26 -5.65
N LEU A 76 10.93 -16.36 -6.15
CA LEU A 76 11.83 -16.66 -7.25
C LEU A 76 12.92 -17.59 -6.72
N VAL A 77 13.24 -18.68 -7.43
CA VAL A 77 14.22 -19.65 -6.90
C VAL A 77 15.59 -19.02 -6.68
N ASN A 78 15.95 -18.05 -7.52
CA ASN A 78 17.21 -17.31 -7.42
C ASN A 78 17.23 -16.32 -6.26
N ASP A 79 16.06 -15.83 -5.84
CA ASP A 79 15.94 -14.89 -4.73
C ASP A 79 15.78 -15.64 -3.40
N LEU A 80 15.48 -16.95 -3.42
CA LEU A 80 15.33 -17.76 -2.21
C LEU A 80 16.57 -17.69 -1.29
N ASP A 81 17.76 -17.74 -1.88
CA ASP A 81 19.04 -17.70 -1.14
C ASP A 81 19.34 -16.28 -0.62
N GLU A 82 19.15 -15.26 -1.47
CA GLU A 82 19.32 -13.84 -1.09
C GLU A 82 18.33 -13.42 0.01
N ASP A 83 17.06 -13.77 -0.11
CA ASP A 83 16.00 -13.42 0.83
C ASP A 83 16.18 -14.17 2.16
N ARG A 84 16.64 -15.42 2.13
CA ARG A 84 17.03 -16.17 3.32
C ARG A 84 18.12 -15.43 4.08
N GLU A 85 19.20 -15.07 3.40
CA GLU A 85 20.34 -14.37 4.01
C GLU A 85 19.92 -13.04 4.64
N ARG A 86 19.11 -12.24 3.93
CA ARG A 86 18.57 -10.97 4.44
C ARG A 86 17.68 -11.15 5.67
N SER A 87 16.89 -12.21 5.68
CA SER A 87 15.97 -12.51 6.77
C SER A 87 16.66 -13.13 7.99
N GLY A 88 17.98 -13.35 7.93
CA GLY A 88 18.76 -13.92 9.03
C GLY A 88 18.49 -15.42 9.28
N TRP A 89 17.84 -16.11 8.34
CA TRP A 89 17.60 -17.55 8.44
C TRP A 89 18.88 -18.32 8.15
N ARG A 90 19.15 -19.32 8.97
CA ARG A 90 20.38 -20.11 8.86
C ARG A 90 20.31 -21.18 7.76
N TYR A 91 19.10 -21.62 7.41
CA TYR A 91 18.90 -22.74 6.49
C TYR A 91 17.75 -22.49 5.50
N ASP A 92 17.93 -22.91 4.25
CA ASP A 92 16.94 -22.75 3.16
C ASP A 92 15.56 -23.32 3.51
N TYR A 93 15.53 -24.47 4.18
CA TYR A 93 14.29 -25.14 4.52
C TYR A 93 13.48 -24.38 5.57
N GLU A 94 14.12 -23.57 6.45
CA GLU A 94 13.43 -22.78 7.46
C GLU A 94 12.73 -21.58 6.83
N TYR A 95 13.45 -20.87 5.96
CA TYR A 95 12.91 -19.78 5.17
C TYR A 95 11.76 -20.26 4.26
N TYR A 96 11.98 -21.35 3.50
CA TYR A 96 10.95 -21.91 2.63
C TYR A 96 9.72 -22.39 3.41
N LEU A 97 9.91 -22.95 4.60
CA LEU A 97 8.79 -23.33 5.48
C LEU A 97 8.02 -22.10 5.99
N ALA A 98 8.71 -21.01 6.32
CA ALA A 98 8.06 -19.76 6.71
C ALA A 98 7.22 -19.20 5.55
N PHE A 99 7.81 -19.09 4.36
CA PHE A 99 7.11 -18.72 3.12
C PHE A 99 5.84 -19.56 2.89
N LEU A 100 5.96 -20.89 3.01
CA LEU A 100 4.82 -21.78 2.82
C LEU A 100 3.72 -21.55 3.87
N LYS A 101 4.09 -21.37 5.15
CA LYS A 101 3.12 -21.10 6.21
C LYS A 101 2.38 -19.79 6.00
N GLU A 102 3.07 -18.75 5.54
CA GLU A 102 2.47 -17.46 5.25
C GLU A 102 1.51 -17.53 4.05
N ALA A 103 1.92 -18.21 2.98
CA ALA A 103 1.07 -18.46 1.82
C ALA A 103 -0.21 -19.20 2.22
N LEU A 104 -0.09 -20.28 3.00
CA LEU A 104 -1.24 -21.06 3.49
C LEU A 104 -2.12 -20.30 4.49
N ALA A 105 -1.58 -19.27 5.16
CA ALA A 105 -2.34 -18.35 6.00
C ALA A 105 -3.03 -17.22 5.21
N GLY A 106 -2.95 -17.25 3.86
CA GLY A 106 -3.57 -16.24 2.99
C GLY A 106 -2.78 -14.95 2.86
N LYS A 107 -1.53 -14.88 3.36
CA LYS A 107 -0.72 -13.65 3.36
C LYS A 107 -0.07 -13.31 2.01
N GLN A 108 -0.23 -14.16 1.00
CA GLN A 108 0.26 -13.91 -0.36
C GLN A 108 1.75 -13.50 -0.46
N PRO A 109 2.68 -14.16 0.25
CA PRO A 109 4.07 -13.76 0.29
C PRO A 109 4.70 -13.77 -1.11
N GLY A 110 5.49 -12.72 -1.40
CA GLY A 110 6.20 -12.51 -2.66
C GLY A 110 5.31 -12.30 -3.89
N LEU A 111 4.01 -12.08 -3.70
CA LEU A 111 3.11 -11.66 -4.76
C LEU A 111 3.02 -10.14 -4.89
N GLY A 112 3.29 -9.37 -3.83
CA GLY A 112 3.29 -7.90 -3.87
C GLY A 112 1.97 -7.30 -4.37
N ASN A 113 0.89 -8.07 -4.27
CA ASN A 113 -0.43 -7.68 -4.76
C ASN A 113 -1.17 -6.94 -3.66
N VAL A 114 -1.71 -5.77 -4.00
CA VAL A 114 -2.67 -5.01 -3.20
C VAL A 114 -4.04 -5.38 -3.72
N VAL A 115 -4.89 -5.95 -2.88
CA VAL A 115 -6.27 -6.31 -3.28
C VAL A 115 -7.22 -5.42 -2.50
N LEU A 116 -7.79 -4.43 -3.18
CA LEU A 116 -8.67 -3.46 -2.56
C LEU A 116 -10.13 -3.87 -2.74
N THR A 117 -10.91 -3.82 -1.67
CA THR A 117 -12.36 -4.05 -1.69
C THR A 117 -13.08 -2.85 -1.10
N ALA A 118 -14.42 -2.82 -1.17
CA ALA A 118 -15.18 -1.75 -0.54
C ALA A 118 -15.02 -1.75 1.00
N GLU A 119 -14.84 -2.94 1.59
CA GLU A 119 -14.62 -3.11 3.03
C GLU A 119 -13.18 -2.80 3.45
N ASP A 120 -12.22 -3.03 2.55
CA ASP A 120 -10.80 -2.72 2.75
C ASP A 120 -10.27 -1.90 1.56
N PRO A 121 -10.64 -0.61 1.46
CA PRO A 121 -10.32 0.21 0.30
C PRO A 121 -8.89 0.75 0.35
N SER A 122 -8.08 0.35 1.35
CA SER A 122 -6.72 0.83 1.53
C SER A 122 -5.77 -0.24 2.07
N GLN A 123 -4.67 -0.50 1.37
CA GLN A 123 -3.64 -1.43 1.82
C GLN A 123 -2.24 -0.86 1.64
N GLU A 124 -1.31 -1.38 2.44
CA GLU A 124 0.07 -0.96 2.43
C GLU A 124 0.97 -1.95 1.68
N VAL A 125 1.90 -1.39 0.92
CA VAL A 125 3.03 -2.10 0.30
C VAL A 125 4.33 -1.57 0.89
N LEU A 126 5.21 -2.47 1.28
CA LEU A 126 6.59 -2.16 1.62
C LEU A 126 7.49 -3.01 0.73
N ASP A 127 8.32 -2.37 -0.08
CA ASP A 127 9.25 -3.07 -0.97
C ASP A 127 10.53 -2.23 -1.18
N ILE A 128 11.48 -2.77 -1.93
CA ILE A 128 12.73 -2.13 -2.30
C ILE A 128 12.76 -1.86 -3.80
N PHE A 129 13.45 -0.81 -4.21
CA PHE A 129 13.82 -0.58 -5.61
C PHE A 129 15.33 -0.54 -5.75
N ARG A 130 15.81 -0.76 -6.97
CA ARG A 130 17.23 -0.75 -7.30
C ARG A 130 17.49 0.23 -8.43
N THR A 131 18.64 0.89 -8.40
CA THR A 131 19.12 1.61 -9.57
C THR A 131 19.55 0.62 -10.63
N PRO A 132 18.99 0.70 -11.86
CA PRO A 132 19.37 -0.22 -12.91
C PRO A 132 20.82 0.01 -13.34
N THR A 133 21.52 -1.08 -13.69
CA THR A 133 22.97 -1.07 -13.98
C THR A 133 23.33 -0.57 -15.38
N VAL A 134 22.34 -0.50 -16.28
CA VAL A 134 22.48 -0.12 -17.68
C VAL A 134 21.19 0.65 -17.99
N GLY A 135 21.23 1.75 -18.76
CA GLY A 135 20.14 2.74 -19.01
C GLY A 135 18.79 2.20 -19.54
N TYR A 136 18.26 1.24 -18.82
CA TYR A 136 17.14 0.34 -19.02
C TYR A 136 16.46 0.24 -17.68
N GLN A 137 15.14 0.07 -17.67
CA GLN A 137 14.38 0.12 -16.44
C GLN A 137 14.35 -1.26 -15.76
N ASP A 138 14.61 -1.28 -14.44
CA ASP A 138 14.47 -2.48 -13.59
C ASP A 138 13.39 -2.21 -12.55
N TYR A 139 12.15 -2.56 -12.88
CA TYR A 139 11.00 -2.22 -12.06
C TYR A 139 10.83 -3.16 -10.88
N THR A 140 10.69 -2.61 -9.70
CA THR A 140 9.88 -3.21 -8.64
C THR A 140 8.41 -3.00 -8.92
N VAL A 141 7.62 -4.07 -9.01
CA VAL A 141 6.21 -3.99 -9.43
C VAL A 141 5.30 -4.47 -8.33
N ALA A 142 4.45 -3.58 -7.83
CA ALA A 142 3.27 -3.93 -7.04
C ALA A 142 2.04 -3.95 -7.95
N VAL A 143 1.28 -5.05 -7.93
CA VAL A 143 0.03 -5.15 -8.70
C VAL A 143 -1.12 -4.73 -7.80
N ILE A 144 -1.98 -3.85 -8.29
CA ILE A 144 -3.13 -3.34 -7.54
C ILE A 144 -4.39 -3.89 -8.20
N ASP A 145 -5.12 -4.74 -7.50
CA ASP A 145 -6.43 -5.24 -7.89
C ASP A 145 -7.51 -4.30 -7.34
N ALA A 146 -8.10 -3.51 -8.23
CA ALA A 146 -9.21 -2.61 -7.96
C ALA A 146 -10.52 -3.12 -8.58
N THR A 147 -10.61 -4.42 -8.92
CA THR A 147 -11.75 -4.96 -9.67
C THR A 147 -13.06 -4.93 -8.89
N ALA A 148 -13.01 -4.85 -7.55
CA ALA A 148 -14.18 -4.71 -6.70
C ALA A 148 -14.93 -3.37 -6.88
N PHE A 149 -14.29 -2.34 -7.44
CA PHE A 149 -14.86 -1.01 -7.61
C PHE A 149 -15.53 -0.88 -9.00
N GLU A 150 -16.64 -1.58 -9.22
CA GLU A 150 -17.30 -1.70 -10.53
C GLU A 150 -17.69 -0.35 -11.16
N ASN A 151 -18.00 0.65 -10.33
CA ASN A 151 -18.38 2.01 -10.75
C ASN A 151 -17.18 2.96 -10.93
N GLY A 152 -15.96 2.43 -10.84
CA GLY A 152 -14.75 3.22 -10.88
C GLY A 152 -14.48 3.95 -9.57
N GLY A 153 -13.49 4.83 -9.61
CA GLY A 153 -13.08 5.61 -8.45
C GLY A 153 -11.83 6.41 -8.72
N THR A 154 -11.25 6.93 -7.65
CA THR A 154 -9.94 7.59 -7.65
C THR A 154 -8.97 6.74 -6.86
N LEU A 155 -7.99 6.16 -7.55
CA LEU A 155 -6.84 5.48 -6.96
C LEU A 155 -5.84 6.53 -6.46
N THR A 156 -5.46 6.44 -5.19
CA THR A 156 -4.43 7.26 -4.55
C THR A 156 -3.31 6.36 -4.03
N ILE A 157 -2.06 6.75 -4.26
CA ILE A 157 -0.87 6.03 -3.81
C ILE A 157 0.02 7.01 -3.07
N ASP A 158 0.03 6.95 -1.74
CA ASP A 158 0.90 7.75 -0.88
C ASP A 158 2.22 7.03 -0.65
N ILE A 159 3.31 7.62 -1.14
CA ILE A 159 4.62 7.00 -1.24
C ILE A 159 5.58 7.67 -0.26
N LYS A 160 6.22 6.89 0.59
CA LYS A 160 7.34 7.32 1.46
C LYS A 160 8.60 6.62 1.01
N ILE A 161 9.61 7.40 0.64
CA ILE A 161 10.90 6.90 0.17
C ILE A 161 11.84 6.74 1.37
N GLY A 162 12.55 5.62 1.42
CA GLY A 162 13.56 5.34 2.43
C GLY A 162 14.68 6.40 2.42
N ARG A 163 15.42 6.48 3.53
CA ARG A 163 16.48 7.47 3.72
C ARG A 163 17.84 7.05 3.16
N GLU A 164 17.94 5.82 2.66
CA GLU A 164 19.17 5.34 2.02
C GLU A 164 19.38 6.06 0.68
N GLU A 165 20.59 6.02 0.16
CA GLU A 165 20.88 6.68 -1.13
C GLU A 165 20.07 6.02 -2.27
N GLY A 166 19.43 6.85 -3.09
CA GLY A 166 18.67 6.40 -4.25
C GLY A 166 17.40 7.20 -4.45
N GLU A 167 17.39 7.99 -5.50
CA GLU A 167 16.17 8.58 -6.06
C GLU A 167 15.35 7.50 -6.77
N ALA A 168 14.03 7.64 -6.76
CA ALA A 168 13.12 6.74 -7.46
C ALA A 168 12.12 7.45 -8.34
N ALA A 169 11.83 6.81 -9.47
CA ALA A 169 10.64 7.07 -10.26
C ALA A 169 9.57 6.03 -9.96
N PHE A 170 8.36 6.50 -9.74
CA PHE A 170 7.16 5.70 -9.47
C PHE A 170 6.20 5.90 -10.64
N TYR A 171 5.90 4.83 -11.37
CA TYR A 171 5.06 4.85 -12.55
C TYR A 171 3.80 4.03 -12.30
N LEU A 172 2.64 4.59 -12.60
CA LEU A 172 1.39 3.85 -12.62
C LEU A 172 1.09 3.39 -14.05
N PHE A 173 0.76 2.12 -14.22
CA PHE A 173 0.37 1.53 -15.49
C PHE A 173 -0.98 0.84 -15.37
N ASP A 174 -1.62 0.68 -16.52
CA ASP A 174 -2.74 -0.25 -16.66
C ASP A 174 -2.24 -1.70 -16.43
N GLY A 175 -3.06 -2.52 -15.76
CA GLY A 175 -2.72 -3.88 -15.37
C GLY A 175 -2.37 -4.81 -16.53
N ASP A 176 -2.87 -4.55 -17.73
CA ASP A 176 -2.55 -5.34 -18.92
C ASP A 176 -1.31 -4.83 -19.66
N THR A 177 -0.78 -3.67 -19.29
CA THR A 177 0.42 -3.08 -19.92
C THR A 177 1.63 -3.97 -19.70
N GLU A 178 2.34 -4.29 -20.79
CA GLU A 178 3.64 -4.95 -20.71
C GLU A 178 4.71 -3.90 -20.39
N LEU A 179 5.39 -4.05 -19.26
CA LEU A 179 6.42 -3.11 -18.85
C LEU A 179 7.66 -3.27 -19.74
N SER A 180 7.93 -2.24 -20.54
CA SER A 180 9.16 -2.14 -21.32
C SER A 180 10.33 -1.83 -20.39
N THR A 181 11.37 -2.64 -20.45
CA THR A 181 12.64 -2.39 -19.74
C THR A 181 13.65 -1.73 -20.66
N GLU A 182 13.35 -1.60 -21.96
CA GLU A 182 14.31 -1.13 -22.97
C GLU A 182 14.29 0.39 -23.19
N GLU A 183 13.29 1.07 -22.63
CA GLU A 183 13.11 2.52 -22.80
C GLU A 183 13.50 3.27 -21.52
N GLU A 184 14.17 4.42 -21.68
CA GLU A 184 14.54 5.30 -20.57
C GLU A 184 13.30 5.84 -19.84
N LYS A 185 12.23 6.11 -20.58
CA LYS A 185 10.95 6.56 -20.03
C LYS A 185 9.81 5.76 -20.69
N PRO A 186 8.92 5.12 -19.90
CA PRO A 186 7.77 4.40 -20.44
C PRO A 186 6.83 5.33 -21.17
N LYS A 187 6.35 4.90 -22.34
CA LYS A 187 5.33 5.61 -23.12
C LYS A 187 3.92 5.33 -22.64
N ASP A 188 3.67 4.13 -22.13
CA ASP A 188 2.33 3.63 -21.80
C ASP A 188 1.96 3.81 -20.31
N MET A 189 2.63 4.72 -19.61
CA MET A 189 2.30 5.05 -18.22
C MET A 189 1.04 5.92 -18.15
N LEU A 190 0.20 5.66 -17.15
CA LEU A 190 -0.99 6.45 -16.85
C LEU A 190 -0.60 7.78 -16.18
N THR A 191 0.31 7.71 -15.22
CA THR A 191 0.87 8.85 -14.48
C THR A 191 2.14 8.41 -13.75
N TRP A 192 2.91 9.34 -13.22
CA TRP A 192 4.17 9.03 -12.53
C TRP A 192 4.60 10.15 -11.59
N GLU A 193 5.46 9.81 -10.64
CA GLU A 193 6.10 10.74 -9.71
C GLU A 193 7.59 10.45 -9.54
N TRP A 194 8.33 11.48 -9.15
CA TRP A 194 9.75 11.40 -8.81
C TRP A 194 9.98 11.78 -7.35
N GLY A 195 10.88 11.10 -6.65
CA GLY A 195 11.29 11.53 -5.33
C GLY A 195 12.72 11.16 -4.95
N GLU A 196 13.25 11.95 -4.02
CA GLU A 196 14.56 11.79 -3.40
C GLU A 196 14.45 10.99 -2.09
N PRO A 197 15.57 10.46 -1.55
CA PRO A 197 15.57 9.82 -0.25
C PRO A 197 14.91 10.64 0.86
N GLY A 198 13.99 10.01 1.58
CA GLY A 198 13.23 10.65 2.66
C GLY A 198 12.00 11.45 2.22
N ASP A 199 11.76 11.61 0.92
CA ASP A 199 10.56 12.30 0.42
C ASP A 199 9.27 11.54 0.73
N THR A 200 8.17 12.30 0.76
CA THR A 200 6.81 11.78 0.63
C THR A 200 6.20 12.31 -0.66
N ARG A 201 5.67 11.41 -1.49
CA ARG A 201 5.08 11.67 -2.82
C ARG A 201 3.68 11.07 -2.89
N GLN A 202 2.88 11.50 -3.86
CA GLN A 202 1.53 10.98 -4.04
C GLN A 202 1.22 10.85 -5.53
N ILE A 203 0.70 9.70 -5.95
CA ILE A 203 0.12 9.48 -7.28
C ILE A 203 -1.39 9.40 -7.14
N THR A 204 -2.13 10.10 -8.01
CA THR A 204 -3.59 9.99 -8.11
C THR A 204 -4.01 9.65 -9.53
N HIS A 205 -5.01 8.78 -9.69
CA HIS A 205 -5.54 8.38 -10.98
C HIS A 205 -7.02 8.01 -10.89
N ALA A 206 -7.87 8.72 -11.66
CA ALA A 206 -9.28 8.39 -11.80
C ALA A 206 -9.47 7.26 -12.81
N PHE A 207 -10.43 6.37 -12.54
CA PHE A 207 -10.79 5.27 -13.41
C PHE A 207 -12.31 5.03 -13.42
N ASP A 208 -12.84 4.53 -14.54
CA ASP A 208 -14.29 4.46 -14.78
C ASP A 208 -14.94 3.13 -14.35
N ARG A 209 -14.14 2.08 -14.15
CA ARG A 209 -14.61 0.74 -13.75
C ARG A 209 -13.50 -0.07 -13.10
N GLY A 210 -13.87 -1.07 -12.31
CA GLY A 210 -12.93 -1.97 -11.66
C GLY A 210 -11.95 -2.59 -12.64
N GLN A 211 -10.65 -2.47 -12.33
CA GLN A 211 -9.56 -2.95 -13.18
C GLN A 211 -8.29 -3.22 -12.36
N PHE A 212 -7.27 -3.75 -13.02
CA PHE A 212 -5.95 -3.91 -12.42
C PHE A 212 -5.06 -2.73 -12.75
N PHE A 213 -4.15 -2.39 -11.83
CA PHE A 213 -3.05 -1.46 -12.07
C PHE A 213 -1.72 -2.09 -11.71
N LYS A 214 -0.64 -1.49 -12.18
CA LYS A 214 0.72 -1.80 -11.73
C LYS A 214 1.40 -0.52 -11.28
N LEU A 215 1.93 -0.52 -10.07
CA LEU A 215 2.88 0.47 -9.61
C LEU A 215 4.29 -0.07 -9.88
N GLY A 216 4.95 0.46 -10.91
CA GLY A 216 6.34 0.17 -11.23
C GLY A 216 7.28 1.21 -10.60
N VAL A 217 8.27 0.76 -9.84
CA VAL A 217 9.24 1.60 -9.13
C VAL A 217 10.64 1.27 -9.60
N THR A 218 11.46 2.26 -9.91
CA THR A 218 12.82 2.06 -10.43
C THR A 218 13.74 3.16 -9.93
N GLY A 219 15.00 2.83 -9.66
CA GLY A 219 15.98 3.82 -9.21
C GLY A 219 16.49 4.71 -10.34
N HIS A 220 17.07 5.85 -9.99
CA HIS A 220 17.67 6.77 -10.97
C HIS A 220 18.95 6.20 -11.59
N TRP A 221 18.87 5.85 -12.87
CA TRP A 221 19.96 5.24 -13.64
C TRP A 221 21.17 6.15 -13.91
N ALA A 222 21.06 7.47 -13.73
CA ALA A 222 22.15 8.41 -14.04
C ALA A 222 23.25 8.45 -12.95
N ARG A 223 23.17 7.61 -11.91
CA ARG A 223 24.23 7.47 -10.91
C ARG A 223 25.27 6.45 -11.35
N ASP A 224 26.53 6.76 -11.07
CA ASP A 224 27.68 5.88 -11.37
C ASP A 224 27.70 4.60 -10.51
N GLU A 225 26.98 4.60 -9.37
CA GLU A 225 26.94 3.48 -8.43
C GLU A 225 25.53 2.89 -8.29
N PRO A 226 25.38 1.55 -8.38
CA PRO A 226 24.10 0.89 -8.14
C PRO A 226 23.72 1.04 -6.67
N CYS A 227 22.54 1.61 -6.40
CA CYS A 227 22.00 1.73 -5.05
C CYS A 227 20.69 0.95 -4.91
N ILE A 228 20.36 0.63 -3.66
CA ILE A 228 19.13 -0.05 -3.26
C ILE A 228 18.51 0.82 -2.17
N ASN A 229 17.23 1.15 -2.32
CA ASN A 229 16.49 1.88 -1.30
C ASN A 229 15.10 1.27 -1.16
N ALA A 230 14.43 1.55 -0.05
CA ALA A 230 13.10 1.06 0.26
C ALA A 230 12.03 2.11 -0.09
N PHE A 231 10.81 1.66 -0.26
CA PHE A 231 9.64 2.53 -0.27
C PHE A 231 8.49 1.86 0.47
N ARG A 232 7.67 2.69 1.10
CA ARG A 232 6.38 2.32 1.67
C ARG A 232 5.29 3.05 0.89
N ALA A 233 4.35 2.34 0.31
CA ALA A 233 3.22 2.91 -0.42
C ALA A 233 1.91 2.51 0.27
N THR A 234 1.08 3.49 0.62
CA THR A 234 -0.32 3.25 0.99
C THR A 234 -1.16 3.43 -0.27
N VAL A 235 -1.80 2.36 -0.72
CA VAL A 235 -2.66 2.35 -1.91
C VAL A 235 -4.10 2.38 -1.45
N SER A 236 -4.86 3.39 -1.84
CA SER A 236 -6.26 3.56 -1.45
C SER A 236 -7.16 3.92 -2.62
N ILE A 237 -8.45 3.57 -2.53
CA ILE A 237 -9.46 3.96 -3.52
C ILE A 237 -10.62 4.68 -2.85
N GLN A 238 -11.01 5.80 -3.45
CA GLN A 238 -12.28 6.46 -3.18
C GLN A 238 -13.24 6.17 -4.34
N GLU A 239 -14.34 5.44 -4.09
CA GLU A 239 -15.32 5.11 -5.12
C GLU A 239 -16.05 6.36 -5.61
N ASN A 240 -16.40 6.39 -6.90
CA ASN A 240 -17.27 7.43 -7.45
C ASN A 240 -18.69 7.20 -6.88
N SER A 241 -19.09 7.96 -5.86
CA SER A 241 -20.47 7.92 -5.40
C SER A 241 -21.39 8.48 -6.50
N ASN A 242 -22.37 7.69 -6.93
CA ASN A 242 -23.40 8.10 -7.90
C ASN A 242 -24.35 9.20 -7.37
N GLU A 243 -24.07 9.78 -6.21
CA GLU A 243 -24.84 10.90 -5.67
C GLU A 243 -24.23 12.23 -6.11
N ASP A 244 -24.81 12.77 -7.17
CA ASP A 244 -24.74 14.17 -7.57
C ASP A 244 -25.23 15.06 -6.42
N THR A 245 -24.34 15.34 -5.47
CA THR A 245 -24.44 16.47 -4.55
C THR A 245 -23.15 17.25 -4.61
N SER A 246 -23.23 18.37 -5.33
CA SER A 246 -22.26 19.47 -5.22
C SER A 246 -22.02 19.79 -3.73
N GLY A 247 -20.85 19.44 -3.21
CA GLY A 247 -20.58 19.61 -1.79
C GLY A 247 -19.15 19.30 -1.38
N ARG A 248 -18.21 20.15 -1.81
CA ARG A 248 -16.94 20.46 -1.11
C ARG A 248 -16.05 19.25 -0.78
N LEU A 249 -14.94 19.13 -1.52
CA LEU A 249 -13.77 18.32 -1.12
C LEU A 249 -13.36 18.64 0.32
N SER A 250 -13.83 17.84 1.27
CA SER A 250 -13.25 17.76 2.61
C SER A 250 -12.27 16.62 2.56
N THR A 251 -10.98 16.94 2.43
CA THR A 251 -9.85 16.00 2.46
C THR A 251 -9.61 15.39 3.85
N GLY A 252 -10.66 15.25 4.67
CA GLY A 252 -10.59 14.72 6.02
C GLY A 252 -11.00 13.26 6.04
N LEU A 253 -10.22 12.43 6.75
CA LEU A 253 -10.56 11.04 7.03
C LEU A 253 -11.92 10.99 7.78
N HIS A 254 -12.80 10.06 7.45
CA HIS A 254 -14.10 9.92 8.12
C HIS A 254 -14.22 8.54 8.76
N VAL A 255 -14.55 8.50 10.05
CA VAL A 255 -14.61 7.31 10.88
C VAL A 255 -16.01 7.19 11.45
N VAL A 256 -16.65 6.04 11.30
CA VAL A 256 -17.96 5.75 11.90
C VAL A 256 -17.77 4.73 13.01
N LEU A 257 -18.27 5.04 14.21
CA LEU A 257 -18.28 4.13 15.35
C LEU A 257 -19.73 3.75 15.68
N ASP A 258 -19.93 2.49 16.05
CA ASP A 258 -21.23 2.00 16.53
C ASP A 258 -21.08 0.90 17.59
N SER A 259 -22.19 0.34 18.05
CA SER A 259 -22.17 -0.69 19.10
C SER A 259 -21.56 -2.02 18.65
N THR A 260 -21.47 -2.27 17.34
CA THR A 260 -20.79 -3.44 16.76
C THR A 260 -19.31 -3.20 16.50
N GLN A 261 -18.94 -1.94 16.25
CA GLN A 261 -17.58 -1.47 16.04
C GLN A 261 -17.35 -0.20 16.86
N SER A 262 -17.19 -0.38 18.17
CA SER A 262 -17.01 0.73 19.10
C SER A 262 -15.58 1.24 19.18
N SER A 263 -14.66 0.66 18.39
CA SER A 263 -13.29 1.13 18.24
C SER A 263 -12.74 0.98 16.83
N LEU A 264 -11.82 1.86 16.45
CA LEU A 264 -11.12 1.86 15.17
C LEU A 264 -9.69 2.40 15.33
N GLU A 265 -8.78 1.91 14.50
CA GLU A 265 -7.38 2.30 14.49
C GLU A 265 -7.04 3.12 13.23
N ILE A 266 -6.24 4.18 13.40
CA ILE A 266 -5.83 5.08 12.32
C ILE A 266 -4.34 5.27 12.38
N LEU A 267 -3.68 5.30 11.23
CA LEU A 267 -2.29 5.68 11.10
C LEU A 267 -2.16 6.74 10.01
N ASP A 268 -1.69 7.92 10.38
CA ASP A 268 -1.55 9.04 9.45
C ASP A 268 -0.33 9.91 9.83
N ILE A 269 -0.18 11.08 9.22
CA ILE A 269 0.89 12.05 9.42
C ILE A 269 0.33 13.42 9.78
N PHE A 270 1.08 14.19 10.56
CA PHE A 270 0.82 15.61 10.74
C PHE A 270 2.03 16.42 10.28
N ARG A 271 1.80 17.71 10.02
CA ARG A 271 2.83 18.67 9.66
C ARG A 271 2.91 19.80 10.69
N ALA A 272 4.12 20.21 11.02
CA ALA A 272 4.37 21.38 11.85
C ALA A 272 3.98 22.64 11.08
N PRO A 273 3.08 23.48 11.63
CA PRO A 273 2.56 24.66 10.94
C PRO A 273 3.56 25.83 10.99
N GLY A 274 4.51 25.79 11.92
CA GLY A 274 5.34 26.92 12.30
C GLY A 274 4.70 27.77 13.40
N ASN A 275 5.50 28.68 13.96
CA ASN A 275 5.14 29.41 15.16
C ASN A 275 3.87 30.26 14.99
N GLY A 276 2.85 29.97 15.81
CA GLY A 276 1.59 30.71 15.86
C GLY A 276 0.51 30.27 14.87
N TYR A 277 0.77 29.26 14.04
CA TYR A 277 -0.15 28.76 13.02
C TYR A 277 -0.67 27.36 13.37
N GLN A 278 -1.69 26.92 12.64
CA GLN A 278 -2.25 25.56 12.66
C GLN A 278 -2.30 24.99 11.25
N ASP A 279 -2.05 23.68 11.12
CA ASP A 279 -2.11 22.94 9.87
C ASP A 279 -2.64 21.53 10.18
N TYR A 280 -3.93 21.46 10.50
CA TYR A 280 -4.57 20.25 10.97
C TYR A 280 -4.74 19.22 9.84
N THR A 281 -4.24 18.02 10.09
CA THR A 281 -4.77 16.79 9.49
C THR A 281 -6.02 16.39 10.26
N VAL A 282 -7.17 16.31 9.59
CA VAL A 282 -8.49 16.20 10.24
C VAL A 282 -9.05 14.80 10.10
N VAL A 283 -9.44 14.22 11.23
CA VAL A 283 -10.25 13.00 11.32
C VAL A 283 -11.65 13.36 11.82
N ASN A 284 -12.66 13.14 11.00
CA ASN A 284 -14.06 13.24 11.39
C ASN A 284 -14.48 11.93 12.06
N ILE A 285 -15.10 12.01 13.23
CA ILE A 285 -15.51 10.86 14.05
C ILE A 285 -17.02 10.94 14.23
N ASP A 286 -17.75 10.07 13.56
CA ASP A 286 -19.20 9.92 13.65
C ASP A 286 -19.57 8.94 14.77
N THR A 287 -20.19 9.47 15.83
CA THR A 287 -20.73 8.71 16.95
C THR A 287 -22.26 8.73 16.98
N THR A 288 -22.93 9.10 15.88
CA THR A 288 -24.38 9.37 15.83
C THR A 288 -25.26 8.17 16.18
N THR A 289 -24.72 6.95 16.17
CA THR A 289 -25.41 5.72 16.59
C THR A 289 -25.60 5.63 18.11
N PHE A 290 -24.74 6.28 18.90
CA PHE A 290 -24.76 6.27 20.37
C PHE A 290 -25.81 7.25 20.93
N LYS A 291 -27.09 6.90 20.84
CA LYS A 291 -28.22 7.81 21.15
C LYS A 291 -28.25 8.33 22.59
N ASP A 292 -27.76 7.55 23.54
CA ASP A 292 -27.71 7.89 24.96
C ASP A 292 -26.35 8.50 25.38
N GLY A 293 -25.54 8.86 24.39
CA GLY A 293 -24.22 9.44 24.59
C GLY A 293 -23.17 8.40 24.96
N GLY A 294 -22.01 8.88 25.40
CA GLY A 294 -20.91 8.03 25.80
C GLY A 294 -19.65 8.82 26.12
N THR A 295 -18.54 8.10 26.24
CA THR A 295 -17.20 8.68 26.38
C THR A 295 -16.36 8.29 25.18
N LEU A 296 -16.05 9.28 24.35
CA LEU A 296 -15.08 9.14 23.25
C LEU A 296 -13.67 9.19 23.84
N THR A 297 -12.92 8.10 23.72
CA THR A 297 -11.53 8.00 24.17
C THR A 297 -10.62 7.77 22.96
N THR A 298 -9.63 8.63 22.81
CA THR A 298 -8.61 8.51 21.78
C THR A 298 -7.26 8.27 22.42
N HIS A 299 -6.70 7.07 22.21
CA HIS A 299 -5.32 6.76 22.53
C HIS A 299 -4.44 7.21 21.37
N ILE A 300 -3.48 8.06 21.66
CA ILE A 300 -2.63 8.71 20.67
C ILE A 300 -1.21 8.21 20.86
N ARG A 301 -0.56 7.82 19.77
CA ARG A 301 0.87 7.52 19.74
C ARG A 301 1.55 8.36 18.67
N VAL A 302 2.57 9.11 19.06
CA VAL A 302 3.38 9.88 18.10
C VAL A 302 4.54 9.02 17.59
N GLY A 303 4.79 9.12 16.29
CA GLY A 303 5.84 8.42 15.57
C GLY A 303 7.25 8.81 16.01
N SER A 304 8.24 8.26 15.33
CA SER A 304 9.65 8.39 15.72
C SER A 304 10.40 9.56 15.11
N ALA A 305 9.79 10.38 14.24
CA ALA A 305 10.43 11.58 13.70
C ALA A 305 10.53 12.66 14.78
N ASP A 306 11.32 13.71 14.55
CA ASP A 306 11.68 14.66 15.60
C ASP A 306 10.53 15.61 16.01
N ALA A 307 9.54 15.83 15.14
CA ALA A 307 8.43 16.75 15.40
C ALA A 307 7.47 16.19 16.47
N PRO A 308 7.26 16.88 17.61
CA PRO A 308 6.18 16.57 18.54
C PRO A 308 4.82 16.86 17.93
N GLY A 309 3.78 16.18 18.42
CA GLY A 309 2.40 16.34 17.95
C GLY A 309 1.51 17.11 18.93
N SER A 310 0.49 17.76 18.38
CA SER A 310 -0.60 18.40 19.09
C SER A 310 -1.93 17.92 18.51
N PHE A 311 -2.87 17.58 19.40
CA PHE A 311 -4.15 16.97 19.05
C PHE A 311 -5.28 17.72 19.74
N ASP A 312 -6.28 18.10 18.97
CA ASP A 312 -7.40 18.93 19.42
C ASP A 312 -8.71 18.32 18.92
N LEU A 313 -9.67 18.09 19.82
CA LEU A 313 -11.01 17.62 19.48
C LEU A 313 -11.97 18.81 19.42
N PHE A 314 -12.77 18.90 18.37
CA PHE A 314 -13.74 19.96 18.13
C PHE A 314 -15.12 19.37 17.83
N ASP A 315 -16.16 20.17 18.03
CA ASP A 315 -17.49 19.90 17.47
C ASP A 315 -17.45 19.92 15.93
N SER A 316 -18.38 19.19 15.30
CA SER A 316 -18.51 19.15 13.84
C SER A 316 -18.73 20.52 13.20
N ASP A 317 -19.45 21.43 13.87
CA ASP A 317 -19.75 22.75 13.32
C ASP A 317 -18.64 23.78 13.56
N THR A 318 -17.63 23.45 14.35
CA THR A 318 -16.53 24.36 14.64
C THR A 318 -15.64 24.56 13.41
N GLU A 319 -15.43 25.82 13.05
CA GLU A 319 -14.43 26.22 12.06
C GLU A 319 -13.04 26.07 12.68
N LEU A 320 -12.16 25.32 12.02
CA LEU A 320 -10.84 25.04 12.56
C LEU A 320 -9.97 26.29 12.47
N PRO A 321 -9.36 26.74 13.59
CA PRO A 321 -8.50 27.91 13.57
C PRO A 321 -7.25 27.60 12.74
N THR A 322 -6.78 28.58 11.97
CA THR A 322 -5.50 28.50 11.24
C THR A 322 -4.36 29.18 12.00
N GLU A 323 -4.67 29.88 13.10
CA GLU A 323 -3.73 30.65 13.92
C GLU A 323 -4.13 30.63 15.39
N GLY A 324 -3.15 30.76 16.28
CA GLY A 324 -3.37 30.92 17.72
C GLY A 324 -3.77 29.63 18.45
N ILE A 325 -4.20 29.81 19.71
CA ILE A 325 -4.62 28.72 20.60
C ILE A 325 -6.06 28.31 20.25
N PRO A 326 -6.32 27.03 19.94
CA PRO A 326 -7.66 26.57 19.58
C PRO A 326 -8.61 26.53 20.78
N GLU A 327 -9.88 26.84 20.54
CA GLU A 327 -10.98 26.59 21.48
C GLU A 327 -11.51 25.17 21.27
N ALA A 328 -10.70 24.17 21.63
CA ALA A 328 -11.06 22.76 21.50
C ALA A 328 -11.85 22.24 22.72
N LEU A 329 -12.66 21.20 22.50
CA LEU A 329 -13.37 20.46 23.56
C LEU A 329 -12.39 19.77 24.52
N VAL A 330 -11.33 19.20 23.96
CA VAL A 330 -10.22 18.61 24.70
C VAL A 330 -8.95 18.66 23.83
N SER A 331 -7.81 18.88 24.47
CA SER A 331 -6.52 19.04 23.81
C SER A 331 -5.42 18.24 24.49
N ALA A 332 -4.44 17.82 23.69
CA ALA A 332 -3.17 17.28 24.14
C ALA A 332 -2.04 17.83 23.26
N TRP A 333 -1.17 18.65 23.84
CA TRP A 333 -0.11 19.37 23.10
C TRP A 333 1.29 18.91 23.50
N GLY A 334 2.25 19.11 22.61
CA GLY A 334 3.67 18.85 22.87
C GLY A 334 3.96 17.36 23.13
N ILE A 335 3.20 16.47 22.50
CA ILE A 335 3.36 15.02 22.65
C ILE A 335 4.64 14.60 21.96
N LYS A 336 5.62 14.20 22.76
CA LYS A 336 6.98 13.92 22.27
C LYS A 336 6.99 12.72 21.32
N PRO A 337 7.93 12.68 20.37
CA PRO A 337 8.16 11.50 19.55
C PRO A 337 8.29 10.22 20.37
N LYS A 338 7.74 9.11 19.84
CA LYS A 338 7.72 7.78 20.45
C LYS A 338 6.97 7.69 21.78
N THR A 339 6.21 8.71 22.17
CA THR A 339 5.38 8.68 23.38
C THR A 339 3.90 8.50 23.04
N THR A 340 3.13 8.15 24.06
CA THR A 340 1.67 7.99 23.97
C THR A 340 0.99 8.96 24.92
N THR A 341 -0.24 9.34 24.59
CA THR A 341 -1.14 10.08 25.46
C THR A 341 -2.58 9.62 25.21
N THR A 342 -3.52 10.08 26.02
CA THR A 342 -4.95 9.82 25.86
C THR A 342 -5.72 11.11 26.05
N ILE A 343 -6.70 11.36 25.18
CA ILE A 343 -7.74 12.36 25.41
C ILE A 343 -9.09 11.65 25.52
N SER A 344 -9.95 12.15 26.39
CA SER A 344 -11.31 11.63 26.58
C SER A 344 -12.30 12.78 26.63
N HIS A 345 -13.41 12.62 25.93
CA HIS A 345 -14.51 13.59 25.87
C HIS A 345 -15.84 12.88 26.10
N ARG A 346 -16.62 13.38 27.05
CA ARG A 346 -17.95 12.86 27.34
C ARG A 346 -18.98 13.65 26.55
N PHE A 347 -19.89 12.95 25.89
CA PHE A 347 -20.97 13.53 25.10
C PHE A 347 -22.32 12.95 25.54
N GLU A 348 -23.39 13.77 25.45
CA GLU A 348 -24.72 13.42 25.93
C GLU A 348 -25.55 12.65 24.90
N ARG A 349 -25.24 12.80 23.62
CA ARG A 349 -25.87 12.11 22.49
C ARG A 349 -24.89 11.99 21.34
N GLY A 350 -25.00 10.94 20.55
CA GLY A 350 -24.17 10.72 19.38
C GLY A 350 -24.19 11.90 18.41
N GLU A 351 -23.00 12.31 17.97
CA GLU A 351 -22.79 13.42 17.04
C GLU A 351 -21.50 13.22 16.24
N VAL A 352 -21.14 14.17 15.38
CA VAL A 352 -19.87 14.12 14.65
C VAL A 352 -18.88 15.06 15.33
N PHE A 353 -17.66 14.58 15.57
CA PHE A 353 -16.53 15.34 16.09
C PHE A 353 -15.44 15.49 15.02
N LYS A 354 -14.59 16.51 15.16
CA LYS A 354 -13.36 16.65 14.38
C LYS A 354 -12.17 16.51 15.32
N LEU A 355 -11.29 15.55 15.07
CA LEU A 355 -9.99 15.46 15.70
C LEU A 355 -8.94 16.03 14.75
N GLY A 356 -8.36 17.17 15.12
CA GLY A 356 -7.25 17.78 14.40
C GLY A 356 -5.92 17.30 14.97
N ALA A 357 -5.03 16.79 14.10
CA ALA A 357 -3.64 16.49 14.41
C ALA A 357 -2.71 17.48 13.68
N THR A 358 -1.81 18.13 14.41
CA THR A 358 -0.84 19.11 13.88
C THR A 358 0.51 18.92 14.56
N GLY A 359 1.59 19.40 13.97
CA GLY A 359 2.87 19.46 14.66
C GLY A 359 2.88 20.57 15.73
N ASP A 360 3.69 20.40 16.77
CA ASP A 360 3.82 21.39 17.85
C ASP A 360 4.25 22.77 17.32
N TRP A 361 3.69 23.85 17.89
CA TRP A 361 3.91 25.23 17.43
C TRP A 361 5.37 25.67 17.42
N PHE A 362 6.20 25.07 18.28
CA PHE A 362 7.62 25.40 18.35
C PHE A 362 8.47 24.63 17.34
N SER A 363 7.88 23.69 16.61
CA SER A 363 8.55 22.91 15.57
C SER A 363 8.79 23.75 14.31
N LYS A 364 9.82 23.38 13.55
CA LYS A 364 10.11 24.05 12.28
C LYS A 364 8.97 23.76 11.30
N LYS A 365 8.45 24.81 10.67
CA LYS A 365 7.40 24.69 9.65
C LYS A 365 7.76 23.64 8.60
N GLY A 366 6.84 22.74 8.33
CA GLY A 366 7.00 21.69 7.33
C GLY A 366 7.56 20.39 7.88
N ASP A 367 8.13 20.36 9.10
CA ASP A 367 8.53 19.11 9.75
C ASP A 367 7.32 18.18 9.88
N MET A 368 7.52 16.89 9.72
CA MET A 368 6.44 15.90 9.71
C MET A 368 6.72 14.80 10.73
N ASN A 369 5.65 14.24 11.28
CA ASN A 369 5.73 12.98 12.00
C ASN A 369 4.47 12.15 11.73
N ALA A 370 4.56 10.85 11.98
CA ALA A 370 3.40 9.99 11.98
C ALA A 370 2.66 10.06 13.32
N PHE A 371 1.39 9.73 13.31
CA PHE A 371 0.64 9.44 14.50
C PHE A 371 -0.24 8.22 14.29
N TYR A 372 -0.44 7.45 15.35
CA TYR A 372 -1.38 6.35 15.41
C TYR A 372 -2.46 6.68 16.44
N LEU A 373 -3.72 6.48 16.08
CA LEU A 373 -4.87 6.63 16.94
C LEU A 373 -5.53 5.27 17.14
N ASN A 374 -5.95 5.01 18.38
CA ASN A 374 -6.99 4.04 18.66
C ASN A 374 -8.16 4.82 19.28
N ILE A 375 -9.22 4.98 18.49
CA ILE A 375 -10.41 5.76 18.83
C ILE A 375 -11.46 4.77 19.30
N SER A 376 -12.11 5.05 20.43
CA SER A 376 -13.14 4.18 20.99
C SER A 376 -14.24 4.95 21.68
N VAL A 377 -15.45 4.39 21.72
CA VAL A 377 -16.58 4.91 22.49
C VAL A 377 -17.00 3.87 23.53
N GLU A 378 -17.13 4.32 24.77
CA GLU A 378 -17.82 3.58 25.83
C GLU A 378 -19.21 4.20 26.04
N GLU A 379 -20.28 3.41 25.87
CA GLU A 379 -21.66 3.85 26.11
C GLU A 379 -21.92 4.19 27.59
N ASN A 380 -22.79 5.17 27.84
CA ASN A 380 -23.16 5.64 29.18
C ASN A 380 -23.96 4.62 30.01
#